data_AF-A0A352LP95-F1
#
_entry.id   AF-A0A352LP95-F1
#
_cell.length_a   1.000
_cell.length_b   1.000
_cell.length_c   1.000
_cell.angle_alpha   90.00
_cell.angle_beta   90.00
_cell.angle_gamma   90.00
#
_symmetry.space_group_name_H-M   'P 1'
#
loop_
_entity.id
_entity.type
_entity.pdbx_description
1 polymer ?
#
loop_
_entity_poly.entity_id
_entity_poly.type
_entity_poly.pdbx_seq_one_letter_code
_entity_poly.pdbx_strand_id
1 'polypeptide(L)'
;MSQIDAQWLLDTLSDAAETLSAAIAMIEEDPRKARGVLEHEIPELYAKLNYAVNTAEAGPDAINQMDHDALIAWPQGMPFGQASETGSESD
;
A
#
# COMPACT_ATOMS: atom_id res chain seq x y z
N MET A 1 -12.56 6.32 18.93
CA MET A 1 -11.95 5.45 17.91
C MET A 1 -12.84 5.57 16.71
N SER A 2 -12.32 6.10 15.60
CA SER A 2 -13.01 6.06 14.30
C SER A 2 -13.26 4.61 13.93
N GLN A 3 -14.41 4.35 13.33
CA GLN A 3 -14.79 3.01 12.89
C GLN A 3 -14.28 2.82 11.46
N ILE A 4 -13.65 1.67 11.19
CA ILE A 4 -13.22 1.28 9.83
C ILE A 4 -14.46 1.06 8.96
N ASP A 5 -14.42 1.59 7.73
CA ASP A 5 -15.36 1.21 6.67
C ASP A 5 -14.95 -0.15 6.08
N ALA A 6 -15.67 -1.19 6.50
CA ALA A 6 -15.36 -2.56 6.12
C ALA A 6 -15.61 -2.85 4.63
N GLN A 7 -16.60 -2.20 4.00
CA GLN A 7 -16.86 -2.42 2.58
C GLN A 7 -15.78 -1.75 1.74
N TRP A 8 -15.41 -0.52 2.10
CA TRP A 8 -14.32 0.18 1.44
C TRP A 8 -12.97 -0.54 1.58
N LEU A 9 -12.68 -1.06 2.77
CA LEU A 9 -11.49 -1.86 3.00
C LEU A 9 -11.52 -3.14 2.15
N LEU A 10 -12.68 -3.80 2.02
CA LEU A 10 -12.83 -4.96 1.14
C LEU A 10 -12.55 -4.59 -0.32
N ASP A 11 -13.15 -3.50 -0.82
CA ASP A 11 -13.02 -3.08 -2.22
C ASP A 11 -11.55 -2.75 -2.57
N THR A 12 -10.86 -2.02 -1.70
CA THR A 12 -9.45 -1.66 -1.90
C THR A 12 -8.50 -2.85 -1.76
N LEU A 13 -8.78 -3.80 -0.85
CA LEU A 13 -8.01 -5.04 -0.76
C LEU A 13 -8.26 -5.98 -1.95
N SER A 14 -9.48 -5.98 -2.51
CA SER A 14 -9.78 -6.71 -3.74
C SER A 14 -8.97 -6.17 -4.92
N ASP A 15 -8.87 -4.86 -5.07
CA ASP A 15 -8.01 -4.24 -6.09
C ASP A 15 -6.52 -4.60 -5.91
N ALA A 16 -6.01 -4.56 -4.67
CA ALA A 16 -4.65 -5.03 -4.39
C ALA A 16 -4.44 -6.53 -4.70
N ALA A 17 -5.44 -7.37 -4.42
CA ALA A 17 -5.40 -8.80 -4.71
C ALA A 17 -5.37 -9.08 -6.22
N GLU A 18 -6.09 -8.31 -7.03
CA GLU A 18 -6.05 -8.39 -8.49
C GLU A 18 -4.65 -8.08 -9.03
N THR A 19 -4.01 -7.01 -8.54
CA THR A 19 -2.62 -6.67 -8.92
C THR A 19 -1.63 -7.78 -8.53
N LEU A 20 -1.75 -8.33 -7.32
CA LEU A 20 -0.89 -9.44 -6.88
C LEU A 20 -1.10 -10.69 -7.73
N SER A 21 -2.35 -11.04 -8.04
CA SER A 21 -2.68 -12.17 -8.89
C SER A 21 -2.07 -12.02 -10.30
N ALA A 22 -2.15 -10.83 -10.88
CA ALA A 22 -1.53 -10.52 -12.16
C ALA A 22 0.00 -10.64 -12.11
N ALA A 23 0.64 -10.11 -11.06
CA ALA A 23 2.08 -10.21 -10.85
C ALA A 23 2.56 -11.67 -10.78
N ILE A 24 1.84 -12.52 -10.05
CA ILE A 24 2.13 -13.95 -9.95
C ILE A 24 1.99 -14.61 -11.33
N ALA A 25 0.87 -14.37 -12.02
CA ALA A 25 0.62 -14.95 -13.34
C ALA A 25 1.72 -14.60 -14.36
N MET A 26 2.25 -13.37 -14.31
CA MET A 26 3.36 -12.96 -15.19
C MET A 26 4.64 -13.75 -14.94
N ILE A 27 4.99 -14.03 -13.67
CA ILE A 27 6.18 -14.82 -13.33
C ILE A 27 5.97 -16.29 -13.69
N GLU A 28 4.77 -16.82 -13.48
CA GLU A 28 4.41 -18.20 -13.86
C GLU A 28 4.46 -18.40 -15.37
N GLU A 29 4.03 -17.41 -16.16
CA GLU A 29 4.10 -17.42 -17.63
C GLU A 29 5.55 -17.36 -18.13
N ASP A 30 6.37 -16.45 -17.60
CA ASP A 30 7.79 -16.34 -17.94
C ASP A 30 8.60 -15.83 -16.72
N PRO A 31 9.40 -16.70 -16.08
CA PRO A 31 10.22 -16.32 -14.93
C PRO A 31 11.19 -15.15 -15.18
N ARG A 32 11.53 -14.87 -16.44
CA ARG A 32 12.39 -13.71 -16.79
C ARG A 32 11.70 -12.37 -16.56
N LYS A 33 10.36 -12.34 -16.47
CA LYS A 33 9.57 -11.13 -16.15
C LYS A 33 9.71 -10.70 -14.69
N ALA A 34 10.29 -11.53 -13.81
CA ALA A 34 10.40 -11.26 -12.37
C ALA A 34 11.07 -9.90 -12.05
N ARG A 35 12.03 -9.44 -12.86
CA ARG A 35 12.66 -8.12 -12.71
C ARG A 35 11.65 -6.99 -12.95
N GLY A 36 10.88 -7.06 -14.04
CA GLY A 36 9.84 -6.09 -14.34
C GLY A 36 8.75 -6.08 -13.28
N VAL A 37 8.31 -7.27 -12.85
CA VAL A 37 7.36 -7.45 -11.74
C VAL A 37 7.82 -6.74 -10.47
N LEU A 38 9.09 -6.90 -10.12
CA LEU A 38 9.66 -6.23 -8.95
C LEU A 38 9.73 -4.70 -9.11
N GLU A 39 9.92 -4.19 -10.34
CA GLU A 39 10.11 -2.77 -10.62
C GLU A 39 8.81 -1.99 -10.86
N HIS A 40 7.71 -2.66 -11.19
CA HIS A 40 6.44 -2.00 -11.53
C HIS A 40 5.25 -2.50 -10.70
N GLU A 41 4.96 -3.79 -10.74
CA GLU A 41 3.77 -4.38 -10.12
C GLU A 41 3.86 -4.43 -8.60
N ILE A 42 5.05 -4.68 -8.06
CA ILE A 42 5.29 -4.65 -6.61
C ILE A 42 5.15 -3.22 -6.04
N PRO A 43 5.74 -2.16 -6.63
CA PRO A 43 5.45 -0.79 -6.25
C PRO A 43 3.97 -0.41 -6.34
N GLU A 44 3.28 -0.83 -7.39
CA GLU A 44 1.84 -0.60 -7.54
C GLU A 44 1.04 -1.29 -6.43
N LEU A 45 1.37 -2.55 -6.11
CA LEU A 45 0.77 -3.29 -5.01
C LEU A 45 0.98 -2.56 -3.67
N TYR A 46 2.19 -2.05 -3.41
CA TYR A 46 2.44 -1.24 -2.21
C TYR A 46 1.58 0.02 -2.18
N ALA A 47 1.45 0.74 -3.30
CA ALA A 47 0.60 1.92 -3.37
C ALA A 47 -0.86 1.58 -3.05
N LYS A 48 -1.40 0.47 -3.58
CA LYS A 48 -2.77 0.00 -3.29
C LYS A 48 -2.96 -0.44 -1.84
N LEU A 49 -1.98 -1.14 -1.25
CA LEU A 49 -2.03 -1.53 0.16
C LEU A 49 -1.95 -0.31 1.08
N ASN A 50 -1.08 0.65 0.77
CA ASN A 50 -0.99 1.92 1.49
C ASN A 50 -2.32 2.69 1.39
N TYR A 51 -2.91 2.74 0.19
CA TYR A 51 -4.22 3.34 -0.05
C TYR A 51 -5.31 2.72 0.83
N ALA A 52 -5.39 1.39 0.87
CA ALA A 52 -6.35 0.68 1.71
C ALA A 52 -6.20 1.07 3.20
N VAL A 53 -4.98 1.13 3.72
CA VAL A 53 -4.73 1.49 5.13
C VAL A 53 -5.05 2.96 5.39
N ASN A 54 -4.56 3.87 4.56
CA ASN A 54 -4.69 5.31 4.75
C ASN A 54 -6.14 5.80 4.64
N THR A 55 -6.97 5.08 3.86
CA THR A 55 -8.36 5.47 3.60
C THR A 55 -9.39 4.65 4.38
N ALA A 56 -8.96 3.62 5.14
CA ALA A 56 -9.86 2.68 5.83
C ALA A 56 -10.90 3.35 6.76
N GLU A 57 -10.56 4.49 7.37
CA GLU A 57 -11.47 5.22 8.26
C GLU A 57 -12.31 6.29 7.53
N ALA A 58 -11.75 6.93 6.50
CA ALA A 58 -12.43 7.96 5.73
C ALA A 58 -13.31 7.39 4.59
N GLY A 59 -13.11 6.12 4.24
CA GLY A 59 -13.85 5.43 3.20
C GLY A 59 -13.69 6.09 1.83
N PRO A 60 -14.73 6.06 0.96
CA PRO A 60 -14.66 6.64 -0.37
C PRO A 60 -14.46 8.16 -0.38
N ASP A 61 -14.79 8.85 0.72
CA ASP A 61 -14.61 10.30 0.83
C ASP A 61 -13.15 10.72 1.06
N ALA A 62 -12.23 9.77 1.31
CA ALA A 62 -10.82 10.05 1.55
C ALA A 62 -10.18 10.88 0.43
N ILE A 63 -10.57 10.64 -0.83
CA ILE A 63 -10.05 11.36 -2.00
C ILE A 63 -10.37 12.87 -1.99
N ASN A 64 -11.42 13.26 -1.25
CA ASN A 64 -11.83 14.66 -1.12
C ASN A 64 -11.26 15.32 0.15
N GLN A 65 -10.70 14.52 1.07
CA GLN A 65 -10.28 14.97 2.40
C GLN A 65 -8.76 14.94 2.59
N MET A 66 -8.05 14.15 1.79
CA MET A 66 -6.62 13.91 1.91
C MET A 66 -5.87 14.40 0.67
N ASP A 67 -4.60 14.75 0.85
CA ASP A 67 -3.71 15.03 -0.28
C ASP A 67 -3.46 13.75 -1.08
N HIS A 68 -3.29 13.89 -2.40
CA HIS A 68 -3.18 12.75 -3.31
C HIS A 68 -1.97 11.88 -2.99
N ASP A 69 -0.83 12.51 -2.68
CA ASP A 69 0.38 11.79 -2.30
C ASP A 69 0.23 11.08 -0.95
N ALA A 70 -0.57 11.65 -0.04
CA ALA A 70 -0.84 11.05 1.28
C ALA A 70 -1.71 9.79 1.18
N LEU A 71 -2.51 9.64 0.12
CA LEU A 71 -3.33 8.45 -0.09
C LEU A 71 -2.45 7.21 -0.27
N ILE A 72 -1.36 7.32 -1.02
CA ILE A 72 -0.46 6.17 -1.34
C ILE A 72 0.84 6.16 -0.53
N ALA A 73 1.06 7.18 0.30
CA ALA A 73 2.22 7.27 1.18
C ALA A 73 2.26 6.12 2.20
N TRP A 74 3.45 5.86 2.74
CA TRP A 74 3.62 4.88 3.80
C TRP A 74 2.73 5.20 5.01
N PRO A 75 1.88 4.28 5.50
CA PRO A 75 0.91 4.58 6.55
C PRO A 75 1.56 4.97 7.88
N GLN A 76 0.99 6.00 8.53
CA GLN A 76 1.44 6.42 9.86
C GLN A 76 1.08 5.36 10.90
N GLY A 77 2.06 4.94 11.71
CA GLY A 77 1.87 3.93 12.76
C GLY A 77 2.22 2.49 12.36
N MET A 78 2.64 2.26 11.11
CA MET A 78 3.20 0.96 10.72
C MET A 78 4.54 0.69 11.44
N PRO A 79 4.71 -0.49 12.08
CA PRO A 79 5.85 -0.76 12.97
C PRO A 79 7.20 -0.90 12.25
N PHE A 80 7.23 -0.90 10.92
CA PHE A 80 8.43 -1.15 10.12
C PHE A 80 8.90 0.05 9.29
N GLY A 81 8.23 1.21 9.38
CA GLY A 81 8.57 2.40 8.57
C GLY A 81 9.00 3.63 9.36
N GLN A 82 8.95 3.59 10.69
CA GLN A 82 9.75 4.52 11.48
C GLN A 82 11.18 4.00 11.44
N ALA A 83 12.00 4.54 10.55
CA ALA A 83 13.43 4.50 10.76
C ALA A 83 13.62 4.99 12.19
N SER A 84 14.05 4.10 13.08
CA SER A 84 14.43 4.48 14.43
C SER A 84 15.52 5.52 14.28
N GLU A 85 15.19 6.80 14.43
CA GLU A 85 16.13 7.85 14.78
C GLU A 85 16.62 7.59 16.22
N THR A 86 17.22 6.43 16.43
CA THR A 86 18.08 6.14 17.57
C THR A 86 19.50 5.99 17.02
N GLY A 87 19.96 7.09 16.45
CA GLY A 87 21.35 7.41 16.25
C GLY A 87 21.60 8.81 16.81
N SER A 88 21.05 9.09 18.00
CA SER A 88 21.46 10.27 18.76
C SER A 88 22.97 10.22 18.96
N GLU A 89 23.61 11.33 18.63
CA GLU A 89 24.99 11.66 18.94
C GLU A 89 25.44 11.05 20.28
N SER A 90 26.62 10.46 20.28
CA SER A 90 27.40 10.27 21.49
C SER A 90 28.81 10.75 21.16
N ASP A 91 29.22 11.76 21.94
CA ASP A 91 30.45 12.57 21.94
C ASP A 91 31.73 11.96 21.34
#